data_AF-A0AA51GBA7-F1
#
_entry.id   AF-A0AA51GBA7-F1
#
_cell.length_a   1.000
_cell.length_b   1.000
_cell.length_c   1.000
_cell.angle_alpha   90.00
_cell.angle_beta   90.00
_cell.angle_gamma   90.00
#
_symmetry.space_group_name_H-M   'P 1'
#
loop_
_entity.id
_entity.type
_entity.pdbx_description
1 polymer ?
#
loop_
_entity_poly.entity_id
_entity_poly.type
_entity_poly.pdbx_seq_one_letter_code
_entity_poly.pdbx_strand_id
1 'polypeptide(L)' 'ANICISFYQVNTGQAPTLLKKFERTTFNHLFWSPMGQFIVLANLGLTGGALEFLDTNDFTIMNVSDHY' A
#
# COMPACT_ATOMS: atom_id res chain seq x y z
N ALA A 1 13.70 5.48 10.02
CA ALA A 1 12.44 5.31 10.76
C ALA A 1 11.94 3.88 10.54
N ASN A 2 11.29 3.26 11.51
CA ASN A 2 10.60 1.98 11.29
C ASN A 2 9.22 2.29 10.72
N ILE A 3 9.11 2.39 9.39
CA ILE A 3 7.84 2.68 8.70
C ILE A 3 7.09 1.35 8.54
N CYS A 4 5.81 1.35 8.91
CA CYS A 4 4.92 0.22 8.75
C CYS A 4 3.67 0.67 7.99
N ILE A 5 3.10 -0.24 7.20
CA ILE A 5 1.82 -0.04 6.52
C ILE A 5 0.85 -1.07 7.06
N SER A 6 -0.30 -0.61 7.56
CA SER A 6 -1.37 -1.49 8.05
C SER A 6 -2.68 -1.19 7.33
N PHE A 7 -3.30 -2.26 6.83
CA PHE A 7 -4.59 -2.24 6.13
C PHE A 7 -5.68 -2.67 7.09
N TYR A 8 -6.74 -1.87 7.15
CA TYR A 8 -7.89 -2.11 8.04
C TYR A 8 -9.18 -2.17 7.23
N GLN A 9 -10.07 -3.08 7.62
CA GLN A 9 -11.46 -3.08 7.18
C GLN A 9 -12.31 -2.30 8.18
N VAL A 10 -13.19 -1.45 7.66
CA VAL A 10 -14.16 -0.69 8.45
C VAL A 10 -15.56 -1.12 8.04
N ASN A 11 -16.33 -1.64 8.99
CA ASN A 11 -17.74 -1.98 8.81
C ASN A 11 -18.59 -1.08 9.71
N THR A 12 -19.75 -0.63 9.23
CA THR A 12 -20.64 0.25 9.99
C THR A 12 -21.03 -0.36 11.33
N GLY A 13 -20.85 0.39 12.42
CA GLY A 13 -21.19 -0.07 13.78
C GLY A 13 -20.22 -1.09 14.38
N GLN A 14 -19.09 -1.36 13.73
CA GLN A 14 -18.04 -2.25 14.23
C GLN A 14 -16.71 -1.49 14.38
N ALA A 15 -15.86 -1.95 15.30
CA ALA A 15 -14.49 -1.44 15.38
C ALA A 15 -13.69 -1.84 14.11
N PRO A 16 -12.76 -1.00 13.63
CA PRO A 16 -11.89 -1.36 12.52
C PRO A 16 -11.11 -2.65 12.80
N THR A 17 -11.04 -3.54 11.82
CA THR A 17 -10.34 -4.83 11.92
C THR A 17 -9.06 -4.77 11.10
N LEU A 18 -7.91 -5.14 11.70
CA LEU A 18 -6.65 -5.23 10.99
C LEU A 18 -6.68 -6.43 10.02
N LEU A 19 -6.46 -6.18 8.74
CA LEU A 19 -6.39 -7.22 7.71
C LEU A 19 -4.95 -7.66 7.42
N LYS A 20 -4.03 -6.69 7.27
CA LYS A 20 -2.63 -6.95 6.91
C LYS A 20 -1.74 -5.88 7.51
N LYS A 21 -0.53 -6.28 7.91
CA LYS A 21 0.53 -5.36 8.31
C LYS A 21 1.82 -5.73 7.58
N PHE A 22 2.41 -4.74 6.92
CA PHE A 22 3.76 -4.80 6.39
C PHE A 22 4.66 -4.03 7.35
N GLU A 23 5.66 -4.72 7.90
CA GLU A 23 6.62 -4.12 8.82
C GLU A 23 7.91 -3.73 8.10
N ARG A 24 8.61 -2.71 8.61
CA ARG A 24 9.92 -2.27 8.12
C ARG A 24 9.94 -1.96 6.62
N THR A 25 8.87 -1.36 6.11
CA THR A 25 8.73 -0.96 4.71
C THR A 25 9.58 0.27 4.40
N THR A 26 9.91 0.48 3.12
CA THR A 26 10.61 1.67 2.61
C THR A 26 9.70 2.63 1.85
N PHE A 27 8.45 2.24 1.57
CA PHE A 27 7.47 3.07 0.88
C PHE A 27 7.12 4.32 1.68
N ASN A 28 7.08 5.46 1.00
CA ASN A 28 6.81 6.78 1.57
C ASN A 28 5.56 7.45 1.00
N HIS A 29 4.95 6.86 -0.04
CA HIS A 29 3.68 7.31 -0.61
C HIS A 29 2.73 6.13 -0.86
N LEU A 30 1.44 6.40 -0.71
CA LEU A 30 0.35 5.45 -0.92
C LEU A 30 -0.68 6.10 -1.84
N PHE A 31 -0.98 5.46 -2.97
CA PHE A 31 -1.97 5.95 -3.94
C PHE A 31 -3.04 4.90 -4.18
N TRP A 32 -4.24 5.13 -3.64
CA TRP A 32 -5.38 4.27 -3.91
C TRP A 32 -5.94 4.51 -5.31
N SER A 33 -6.33 3.42 -5.97
CA SER A 33 -7.19 3.51 -7.15
C SER A 33 -8.50 4.19 -6.78
N PRO A 34 -8.98 5.17 -7.57
CA PRO A 34 -10.30 5.78 -7.33
C PRO A 34 -11.46 4.78 -7.33
N MET A 35 -11.30 3.64 -8.01
CA MET A 35 -12.28 2.56 -8.03
C MET A 35 -12.15 1.60 -6.84
N GLY A 36 -11.26 1.88 -5.88
CA GLY A 36 -10.92 0.97 -4.78
C GLY A 36 -10.11 -0.24 -5.24
N GLN A 37 -10.07 -1.28 -4.40
CA GLN A 37 -9.37 -2.57 -4.57
C GLN A 37 -7.85 -2.50 -4.73
N PHE A 38 -7.34 -1.64 -5.61
CA PHE A 38 -5.91 -1.55 -5.91
C PHE A 38 -5.28 -0.35 -5.23
N ILE A 39 -4.04 -0.52 -4.79
CA ILE A 39 -3.21 0.56 -4.24
C ILE A 39 -1.80 0.46 -4.81
N VAL A 40 -1.17 1.60 -5.05
CA VAL A 40 0.26 1.69 -5.37
C VAL A 40 1.01 2.06 -4.10
N LEU A 41 1.93 1.20 -3.68
CA LEU A 41 2.94 1.51 -2.67
C LEU A 41 4.15 2.09 -3.39
N ALA A 42 4.52 3.32 -3.08
CA ALA A 42 5.58 4.01 -3.78
C ALA A 42 6.69 4.43 -2.82
N ASN A 43 7.93 4.19 -3.23
CA ASN A 43 9.12 4.74 -2.61
C ASN A 43 9.74 5.74 -3.59
N LEU A 44 9.38 7.02 -3.43
CA LEU A 44 9.80 8.09 -4.33
C LEU A 44 10.96 8.87 -3.71
N GLY A 45 12.03 9.06 -4.48
CA GLY A 45 13.13 9.97 -4.21
C GLY A 45 13.13 11.17 -5.17
N LEU A 46 14.20 11.96 -5.11
CA LEU A 46 14.33 13.19 -5.92
C LEU A 46 14.48 12.94 -7.42
N THR A 47 15.02 11.77 -7.81
CA THR A 47 15.40 11.46 -9.21
C THR A 47 14.78 10.16 -9.71
N GLY A 48 13.75 9.66 -9.03
CA GLY A 48 13.11 8.40 -9.34
C GLY A 48 12.67 7.62 -8.10
N GLY A 49 12.13 6.44 -8.32
CA GLY A 49 11.56 5.61 -7.26
C GLY A 49 11.09 4.24 -7.74
N ALA A 50 10.58 3.45 -6.81
CA ALA A 50 9.99 2.13 -7.08
C ALA A 50 8.50 2.15 -6.71
N LEU A 51 7.70 1.49 -7.55
CA LEU A 51 6.25 1.35 -7.42
C LEU A 51 5.90 -0.14 -7.32
N GLU A 52 5.09 -0.50 -6.32
CA GLU A 52 4.45 -1.80 -6.22
C GLU A 52 2.94 -1.66 -6.33
N PHE A 53 2.34 -2.41 -7.26
CA PHE A 53 0.91 -2.43 -7.48
C PHE A 53 0.32 -3.61 -6.70
N LEU A 54 -0.51 -3.33 -5.71
CA LEU A 54 -1.06 -4.30 -4.78
C LEU A 54 -2.57 -4.45 -4.98
N ASP A 55 -3.06 -5.68 -5.11
CA ASP A 55 -4.48 -6.00 -4.96
C ASP A 55 -4.80 -6.19 -3.48
N THR A 56 -5.76 -5.43 -2.94
CA THR A 56 -6.10 -5.47 -1.51
C THR A 56 -7.15 -6.52 -1.14
N ASN A 57 -7.70 -7.26 -2.11
CA ASN A 57 -8.54 -8.42 -1.81
C ASN A 57 -7.74 -9.56 -1.16
N ASP A 58 -6.51 -9.79 -1.61
CA ASP A 58 -5.64 -10.88 -1.14
C ASP A 58 -4.21 -10.44 -0.80
N PHE A 59 -3.88 -9.15 -0.99
CA PHE A 59 -2.56 -8.57 -0.80
C PHE A 59 -1.49 -9.14 -1.75
N THR A 60 -1.90 -9.57 -2.95
CA THR A 60 -0.98 -10.00 -4.01
C THR A 60 -0.35 -8.79 -4.71
N ILE A 61 0.98 -8.82 -4.89
CA ILE A 61 1.70 -7.85 -5.71
C ILE A 61 1.48 -8.23 -7.18
N MET A 62 0.74 -7.37 -7.88
CA MET A 62 0.33 -7.55 -9.27
C MET A 62 1.43 -7.14 -10.24
N ASN A 63 2.21 -6.11 -9.87
CA ASN A 63 3.30 -5.60 -10.70
C ASN A 63 4.30 -4.79 -9.87
N VAL A 64 5.52 -4.66 -10.37
CA VAL A 64 6.58 -3.80 -9.85
C VAL A 64 7.14 -2.97 -11.00
N SER A 65 7.29 -1.66 -10.80
CA SER A 65 7.81 -0.74 -11.81
C SER A 65 8.76 0.28 -11.20
N ASP A 66 9.78 0.66 -11.95
CA ASP A 66 10.58 1.83 -11.65
C ASP A 66 9.88 3.12 -12.14
N HIS A 67 10.19 4.24 -11.50
CA HIS A 67 9.79 5.59 -11.87
C HIS A 67 11.06 6.46 -12.00
N TYR A 68 11.15 7.26 -13.06
CA TYR A 68 12.28 8.15 -13.36
C TYR A 68 11.79 9.60 -13.45
#